data_AF-A0A3C1L278-F1
#
_entry.id   AF-A0A3C1L278-F1
#
_cell.length_a   1.000
_cell.length_b   1.000
_cell.length_c   1.000
_cell.angle_alpha   90.00
_cell.angle_beta   90.00
_cell.angle_gamma   90.00
#
_symmetry.space_group_name_H-M   'P 1'
#
loop_
_entity.id
_entity.type
_entity.pdbx_description
1 polymer ?
#
loop_
_entity_poly.entity_id
_entity_poly.type
_entity_poly.pdbx_seq_one_letter_code
_entity_poly.pdbx_strand_id
1 'polypeptide(L)'
;VAGDAAALCLAAGIWLEGVNFAMASGMYAGQAAVEAVQANDTSAVGLAGYQRRLSDTFVLKDHRKLRRAPALVLSDRVQHLYPGMVANVVERMFRVDNPNPKPGVRRIFNQERKRAGVRRRDLLRDGWTGFRSFG
;
A
#
# COMPACT_ATOMS: atom_id res chain seq x y z
N VAL A 1 21.16 -8.05 8.08
CA VAL A 1 20.20 -8.86 7.28
C VAL A 1 19.61 -7.99 6.19
N ALA A 2 19.32 -8.52 5.00
CA ALA A 2 18.82 -7.78 3.83
C ALA A 2 17.67 -8.53 3.12
N GLY A 3 16.95 -7.83 2.23
CA GLY A 3 15.82 -8.38 1.47
C GLY A 3 14.70 -8.93 2.35
N ASP A 4 14.07 -10.02 1.90
CA ASP A 4 12.96 -10.66 2.61
C ASP A 4 13.36 -11.18 4.00
N ALA A 5 14.62 -11.58 4.19
CA ALA A 5 15.14 -11.95 5.51
C ALA A 5 15.13 -10.79 6.51
N ALA A 6 15.09 -9.54 6.02
CA ALA A 6 14.91 -8.33 6.81
C ALA A 6 13.46 -7.80 6.79
N ALA A 7 12.51 -8.58 6.27
CA ALA A 7 11.13 -8.16 6.00
C ALA A 7 11.02 -6.90 5.11
N LEU A 8 12.00 -6.69 4.23
CA LEU A 8 12.04 -5.59 3.27
C LEU A 8 11.34 -5.99 1.97
N CYS A 9 10.08 -6.38 2.08
CA CYS A 9 9.19 -6.62 0.95
C CYS A 9 7.92 -5.78 1.14
N LEU A 10 7.66 -4.91 0.17
CA LEU A 10 6.53 -4.01 0.22
C LEU A 10 5.38 -4.55 -0.66
N ALA A 11 4.33 -5.04 0.00
CA ALA A 11 3.08 -5.47 -0.63
C ALA A 11 1.96 -4.44 -0.38
N ALA A 12 2.10 -3.23 -0.92
CA ALA A 12 1.18 -2.11 -0.71
C ALA A 12 0.02 -2.06 -1.73
N GLY A 13 -0.34 -3.20 -2.33
CA GLY A 13 -1.36 -3.30 -3.37
C GLY A 13 -0.86 -2.88 -4.73
N ILE A 14 -1.11 -1.62 -5.13
CA ILE A 14 -0.71 -1.10 -6.46
C ILE A 14 0.82 -1.12 -6.61
N TRP A 15 1.54 -0.92 -5.51
CA TRP A 15 2.99 -0.97 -5.44
C TRP A 15 3.42 -2.31 -4.83
N LEU A 16 3.91 -3.21 -5.68
CA LEU A 16 4.54 -4.47 -5.32
C LEU A 16 6.04 -4.35 -5.55
N GLU A 17 6.76 -4.01 -4.47
CA GLU A 17 8.20 -3.76 -4.51
C GLU A 17 8.93 -4.68 -3.54
N GLY A 18 9.33 -5.85 -4.03
CA GLY A 18 10.21 -6.79 -3.32
C GLY A 18 11.63 -6.74 -3.86
N VAL A 19 11.79 -6.92 -5.18
CA VAL A 19 13.10 -7.02 -5.83
C VAL A 19 13.92 -5.72 -5.67
N ASN A 20 13.28 -4.56 -5.84
CA ASN A 20 13.95 -3.26 -5.67
C ASN A 20 14.52 -3.09 -4.24
N PHE A 21 13.71 -3.43 -3.22
CA PHE A 21 14.11 -3.35 -1.82
C PHE A 21 15.21 -4.38 -1.50
N ALA A 22 15.12 -5.59 -2.04
CA ALA A 22 16.15 -6.62 -1.90
C ALA A 22 17.49 -6.18 -2.52
N MET A 23 17.48 -5.65 -3.74
CA MET A 23 18.68 -5.16 -4.41
C MET A 23 19.31 -3.99 -3.64
N ALA A 24 18.53 -2.97 -3.28
CA ALA A 24 19.04 -1.81 -2.57
C ALA A 24 19.56 -2.17 -1.17
N SER A 25 18.80 -2.97 -0.41
CA SER A 25 19.23 -3.41 0.91
C SER A 25 20.45 -4.34 0.86
N GLY A 26 20.62 -5.14 -0.19
CA GLY A 26 21.83 -5.93 -0.42
C GLY A 26 23.04 -5.05 -0.74
N MET A 27 22.86 -4.06 -1.63
CA MET A 27 23.91 -3.10 -1.99
C MET A 27 24.42 -2.33 -0.75
N TYR A 28 23.51 -1.80 0.08
CA TYR A 28 23.92 -1.09 1.30
C TYR A 28 24.54 -2.01 2.36
N ALA A 29 24.09 -3.26 2.45
CA ALA A 29 24.71 -4.25 3.34
C ALA A 29 26.15 -4.55 2.92
N GLY A 30 26.40 -4.70 1.61
CA GLY A 30 27.74 -4.89 1.06
C GLY A 30 28.65 -3.69 1.34
N GLN A 31 28.16 -2.46 1.14
CA GLN A 31 28.92 -1.24 1.46
C GLN A 31 29.29 -1.17 2.95
N ALA A 32 28.34 -1.44 3.85
CA ALA A 32 28.61 -1.44 5.28
C ALA A 32 29.58 -2.55 5.70
N ALA A 33 29.51 -3.72 5.06
CA ALA A 33 30.46 -4.81 5.32
C ALA A 33 31.89 -4.44 4.89
N VAL A 34 32.06 -3.79 3.73
CA VAL A 34 33.36 -3.31 3.27
C VAL A 34 33.93 -2.27 4.24
N GLU A 35 33.12 -1.30 4.65
CA GLU A 35 33.52 -0.27 5.63
C GLU A 35 33.96 -0.89 6.97
N ALA A 36 33.15 -1.82 7.51
CA ALA A 36 33.44 -2.52 8.76
C ALA A 36 34.75 -3.34 8.69
N VAL A 37 34.98 -4.05 7.58
CA VAL A 37 36.21 -4.83 7.40
C VAL A 37 37.43 -3.92 7.26
N GLN A 38 37.32 -2.82 6.49
CA GLN A 38 38.41 -1.84 6.36
C GLN A 38 38.76 -1.16 7.68
N ALA A 39 37.76 -0.93 8.54
CA ALA A 39 37.94 -0.36 9.87
C ALA A 39 38.37 -1.39 10.93
N ASN A 40 38.45 -2.69 10.59
CA ASN A 40 38.59 -3.79 11.55
C ASN A 40 37.56 -3.77 12.69
N ASP A 41 36.35 -3.26 12.42
CA ASP A 41 35.25 -3.20 13.39
C ASP A 41 34.00 -3.85 12.78
N THR A 42 33.83 -5.13 13.05
CA THR A 42 32.63 -5.90 12.68
C THR A 42 31.58 -5.93 13.79
N SER A 43 31.73 -5.07 14.81
CA SER A 43 30.74 -4.93 15.86
C SER A 43 29.47 -4.24 15.33
N ALA A 44 28.45 -4.16 16.19
CA ALA A 44 27.24 -3.42 15.89
C ALA A 44 27.51 -1.93 15.55
N VAL A 45 28.58 -1.35 16.11
CA VAL A 45 28.95 0.06 15.86
C VAL A 45 29.52 0.21 14.45
N GLY A 46 30.48 -0.62 14.06
CA GLY A 46 31.05 -0.60 12.71
C GLY A 46 30.02 -0.89 11.60
N LEU A 47 29.00 -1.70 11.89
CA LEU A 47 27.92 -2.01 10.94
C LEU A 47 26.75 -1.00 10.97
N ALA A 48 26.76 0.00 11.87
CA ALA A 48 25.66 0.96 12.01
C ALA A 48 25.41 1.79 10.74
N GLY A 49 26.42 1.92 9.87
CA GLY A 49 26.31 2.57 8.56
C GLY A 49 25.21 1.97 7.68
N TYR A 50 24.94 0.67 7.80
CA TYR A 50 23.86 0.00 7.07
C TYR A 50 22.49 0.58 7.41
N GLN A 51 22.17 0.66 8.70
CA GLN A 51 20.87 1.13 9.17
C GLN A 51 20.65 2.60 8.83
N ARG A 52 21.71 3.41 8.87
CA ARG A 52 21.68 4.82 8.45
C ARG A 52 21.33 4.93 6.96
N ARG A 53 22.05 4.22 6.09
CA ARG A 53 21.81 4.22 4.63
C ARG A 53 20.38 3.76 4.30
N LEU A 54 19.89 2.71 4.96
CA LEU A 54 18.51 2.27 4.79
C LEU A 54 17.49 3.33 5.22
N SER A 55 17.75 4.06 6.31
CA SER A 55 16.85 5.10 6.85
C SER A 55 16.79 6.35 5.97
N ASP A 56 17.91 6.67 5.32
CA ASP A 56 18.06 7.85 4.48
C ASP A 56 17.49 7.64 3.06
N THR A 57 17.22 6.39 2.67
CA THR A 57 16.82 5.98 1.31
C THR A 57 15.36 5.56 1.22
N PHE A 58 14.90 5.31 0.00
CA PHE A 58 13.53 4.90 -0.29
C PHE A 58 13.14 3.62 0.47
N VAL A 59 14.09 2.72 0.73
CA VAL A 59 13.82 1.42 1.37
C VAL A 59 13.07 1.55 2.70
N LEU A 60 13.55 2.34 3.67
CA LEU A 60 12.79 2.53 4.91
C LEU A 60 11.79 3.67 4.86
N LYS A 61 11.99 4.68 4.00
CA LYS A 61 11.02 5.78 3.85
C LYS A 61 9.68 5.26 3.33
N ASP A 62 9.71 4.45 2.28
CA ASP A 62 8.51 3.91 1.65
C ASP A 62 7.88 2.81 2.51
N HIS A 63 8.69 1.97 3.15
CA HIS A 63 8.20 0.98 4.12
C HIS A 63 7.42 1.63 5.26
N ARG A 64 7.94 2.75 5.81
CA ARG A 64 7.24 3.52 6.86
C ARG A 64 5.98 4.22 6.33
N LYS A 65 6.05 4.82 5.14
CA LYS A 65 4.91 5.53 4.52
C LYS A 65 3.75 4.56 4.29
N LEU A 66 4.04 3.40 3.71
CA LEU A 66 3.04 2.47 3.21
C LEU A 66 2.69 1.35 4.19
N ARG A 67 3.19 1.38 5.43
CA ARG A 67 2.94 0.34 6.47
C ARG A 67 1.46 0.00 6.73
N ARG A 68 0.54 0.90 6.37
CA ARG A 68 -0.92 0.74 6.57
C ARG A 68 -1.65 0.27 5.30
N ALA A 69 -0.99 0.35 4.14
CA ALA A 69 -1.57 -0.02 2.87
C ALA A 69 -1.94 -1.52 2.79
N PRO A 70 -1.11 -2.48 3.25
CA PRO A 70 -1.46 -3.90 3.16
C PRO A 70 -2.76 -4.24 3.89
N ALA A 71 -2.98 -3.69 5.09
CA ALA A 71 -4.19 -3.93 5.87
C ALA A 71 -5.47 -3.38 5.20
N LEU A 72 -5.34 -2.32 4.43
CA LEU A 72 -6.47 -1.76 3.66
C LEU A 72 -6.71 -2.57 2.39
N VAL A 73 -5.66 -2.80 1.60
CA VAL A 73 -5.73 -3.50 0.32
C VAL A 73 -6.24 -4.92 0.49
N LEU A 74 -5.76 -5.63 1.51
CA LEU A 74 -6.15 -7.02 1.79
C LEU A 74 -7.46 -7.11 2.60
N SER A 75 -8.16 -6.00 2.86
CA SER A 75 -9.43 -6.06 3.57
C SER A 75 -10.53 -6.70 2.71
N ASP A 76 -11.43 -7.47 3.34
CA ASP A 76 -12.56 -8.12 2.67
C ASP A 76 -13.40 -7.12 1.86
N ARG A 77 -13.54 -5.88 2.36
CA ARG A 77 -14.31 -4.84 1.68
C ARG A 77 -13.65 -4.41 0.37
N VAL A 78 -12.34 -4.18 0.38
CA VAL A 78 -11.60 -3.78 -0.83
C VAL A 78 -11.51 -4.92 -1.83
N GLN A 79 -11.39 -6.16 -1.36
CA GLN A 79 -11.26 -7.34 -2.23
C GLN A 79 -12.60 -7.80 -2.83
N HIS A 80 -13.70 -7.75 -2.07
CA HIS A 80 -14.96 -8.38 -2.49
C HIS A 80 -16.13 -7.40 -2.70
N LEU A 81 -16.19 -6.29 -1.96
CA LEU A 81 -17.36 -5.41 -1.97
C LEU A 81 -17.19 -4.19 -2.87
N TYR A 82 -16.02 -3.54 -2.81
CA TYR A 82 -15.78 -2.30 -3.53
C TYR A 82 -15.66 -2.47 -5.06
N PRO A 83 -15.01 -3.52 -5.60
CA PRO A 83 -14.92 -3.70 -7.05
C PRO A 83 -16.30 -3.83 -7.69
N GLY A 84 -17.15 -4.70 -7.14
CA GLY A 84 -18.53 -4.87 -7.62
C GLY A 84 -19.38 -3.62 -7.42
N MET A 85 -19.27 -2.94 -6.27
CA MET A 85 -20.00 -1.70 -6.04
C MET A 85 -19.62 -0.61 -7.05
N VAL A 86 -18.32 -0.43 -7.32
CA VAL A 86 -17.84 0.58 -8.29
C VAL A 86 -18.27 0.21 -9.70
N ALA A 87 -18.11 -1.05 -10.11
CA ALA A 87 -18.54 -1.54 -11.42
C ALA A 87 -20.04 -1.29 -11.64
N ASN A 88 -20.90 -1.65 -10.67
CA ASN A 88 -22.34 -1.46 -10.75
C ASN A 88 -22.73 0.02 -10.79
N VAL A 89 -22.03 0.89 -10.05
CA VAL A 89 -22.28 2.35 -10.10
C VAL A 89 -21.98 2.87 -11.49
N VAL A 90 -20.81 2.51 -12.05
CA VAL A 90 -20.38 2.93 -13.39
C VAL A 90 -21.32 2.37 -14.46
N GLU A 91 -21.68 1.09 -14.39
CA GLU A 91 -22.65 0.46 -15.29
C GLU A 91 -23.95 1.25 -15.30
N ARG A 92 -24.54 1.53 -14.12
CA ARG A 92 -25.81 2.25 -14.02
C ARG A 92 -25.74 3.71 -14.46
N MET A 93 -24.56 4.33 -14.41
CA MET A 93 -24.38 5.69 -14.95
C MET A 93 -24.45 5.68 -16.49
N PHE A 94 -23.81 4.69 -17.12
CA PHE A 94 -23.71 4.60 -18.57
C PHE A 94 -24.87 3.87 -19.24
N ARG A 95 -25.55 2.98 -18.52
CA ARG A 95 -26.73 2.25 -19.00
C ARG A 95 -27.81 3.21 -19.50
N VAL A 96 -28.36 2.89 -20.67
CA VAL A 96 -29.43 3.68 -21.31
C VAL A 96 -30.74 2.95 -21.05
N ASP A 97 -31.45 3.38 -20.02
CA ASP A 97 -32.78 2.89 -19.69
C ASP A 97 -33.80 3.97 -20.12
N ASN A 98 -34.45 3.82 -21.28
CA ASN A 98 -35.62 4.61 -21.67
C ASN A 98 -36.88 3.79 -21.32
N PRO A 99 -37.94 4.37 -20.71
CA PRO A 99 -38.39 5.76 -20.82
C PRO A 99 -38.20 6.63 -19.54
N ASN A 100 -37.60 6.12 -18.47
CA ASN A 100 -37.49 6.85 -17.21
C ASN A 100 -36.27 7.80 -17.17
N PRO A 101 -36.38 9.02 -16.60
CA PRO A 101 -35.25 9.91 -16.41
C PRO A 101 -34.13 9.26 -15.58
N LYS A 102 -32.87 9.45 -16.00
CA LYS A 102 -31.71 8.91 -15.28
C LYS A 102 -31.65 9.47 -13.85
N PRO A 103 -31.58 8.61 -12.81
CA PRO A 103 -31.39 9.06 -11.44
C PRO A 103 -30.00 9.70 -11.29
N GLY A 104 -29.89 10.74 -10.45
CA GLY A 104 -28.60 11.38 -10.21
C GLY A 104 -27.55 10.43 -9.60
N VAL A 105 -26.27 10.65 -9.93
CA VAL A 105 -25.13 9.81 -9.51
C VAL A 105 -25.10 9.54 -8.00
N ARG A 106 -25.43 10.55 -7.18
CA ARG A 106 -25.51 10.41 -5.71
C ARG A 106 -26.55 9.37 -5.27
N ARG A 107 -27.68 9.28 -5.98
CA ARG A 107 -28.75 8.32 -5.70
C ARG A 107 -28.33 6.90 -6.11
N ILE A 108 -27.71 6.76 -7.29
CA ILE A 108 -27.14 5.49 -7.77
C ILE A 108 -26.11 4.97 -6.76
N PHE A 109 -25.13 5.80 -6.38
CA PHE A 109 -24.12 5.43 -5.39
C PHE A 109 -24.72 5.02 -4.04
N ASN A 110 -25.69 5.76 -3.51
CA ASN A 110 -26.34 5.39 -2.24
C ASN A 110 -27.12 4.07 -2.35
N GLN A 111 -27.70 3.75 -3.50
CA GLN A 111 -28.41 2.50 -3.75
C GLN A 111 -27.44 1.33 -3.84
N GLU A 112 -26.39 1.44 -4.66
CA GLU A 112 -25.37 0.38 -4.81
C GLU A 112 -24.60 0.14 -3.51
N ARG A 113 -24.27 1.20 -2.76
CA ARG A 113 -23.69 1.07 -1.42
C ARG A 113 -24.58 0.28 -0.46
N LYS A 114 -25.90 0.54 -0.48
CA LYS A 114 -26.86 -0.22 0.34
C LYS A 114 -26.97 -1.68 -0.12
N ARG A 115 -26.98 -1.93 -1.43
CA ARG A 115 -27.01 -3.28 -2.03
C ARG A 115 -25.76 -4.09 -1.66
N ALA A 116 -24.58 -3.46 -1.70
CA ALA A 116 -23.31 -4.06 -1.31
C ALA A 116 -23.13 -4.24 0.22
N GLY A 117 -24.10 -3.83 1.05
CA GLY A 117 -24.02 -3.96 2.50
C GLY A 117 -22.99 -3.04 3.19
N VAL A 118 -22.40 -2.10 2.46
CA VAL A 118 -21.31 -1.25 2.97
C VAL A 118 -21.87 -0.13 3.85
N ARG A 119 -21.48 -0.06 5.13
CA ARG A 119 -21.90 1.03 6.03
C ARG A 119 -21.12 2.31 5.72
N ARG A 120 -21.75 3.48 5.90
CA ARG A 120 -21.09 4.79 5.65
C ARG A 120 -19.84 5.00 6.51
N ARG A 121 -19.88 4.53 7.76
CA ARG A 121 -18.72 4.60 8.67
C ARG A 121 -17.52 3.80 8.16
N ASP A 122 -17.78 2.66 7.53
CA ASP A 122 -16.71 1.77 7.02
C ASP A 122 -16.09 2.41 5.78
N LEU A 123 -16.91 3.01 4.92
CA LEU A 123 -16.46 3.76 3.74
C LEU A 123 -15.63 5.00 4.11
N LEU A 124 -16.04 5.75 5.13
CA LEU A 124 -15.27 6.89 5.67
C LEU A 124 -13.95 6.44 6.31
N ARG A 125 -13.98 5.35 7.09
CA ARG A 125 -12.79 4.79 7.73
C ARG A 125 -11.78 4.29 6.70
N ASP A 126 -12.25 3.58 5.69
CA ASP A 126 -11.40 3.04 4.62
C ASP A 126 -10.87 4.17 3.74
N GLY A 127 -11.68 5.18 3.43
CA GLY A 127 -11.25 6.39 2.73
C GLY A 127 -10.17 7.17 3.49
N TRP A 128 -10.35 7.35 4.81
CA TRP A 128 -9.34 7.98 5.67
C TRP A 128 -8.06 7.14 5.76
N THR A 129 -8.18 5.82 5.86
CA THR A 129 -7.03 4.91 5.90
C THR A 129 -6.28 4.95 4.57
N GLY A 130 -7.00 4.98 3.45
CA GLY A 130 -6.42 5.12 2.11
C GLY A 130 -5.69 6.44 1.95
N PHE A 131 -6.34 7.56 2.31
CA PHE A 131 -5.70 8.88 2.31
C PHE A 131 -4.43 8.91 3.14
N ARG A 132 -4.44 8.33 4.36
CA ARG A 132 -3.26 8.27 5.22
C ARG A 132 -2.18 7.29 4.80
N SER A 133 -2.49 6.36 3.90
CA SER A 133 -1.54 5.37 3.41
C SER A 133 -0.89 5.85 2.10
N PHE A 134 -1.67 6.45 1.21
CA PHE A 134 -1.23 6.82 -0.14
C PHE A 134 -1.03 8.33 -0.36
N GLY A 135 -1.63 9.20 0.46
CA GLY A 135 -1.33 10.64 0.49
C GLY A 135 -0.09 10.90 1.32
#